data_AF-A0A3N9WK16-F1
#
_entry.id   AF-A0A3N9WK16-F1
#
_cell.length_a   1.000
_cell.length_b   1.000
_cell.length_c   1.000
_cell.angle_alpha   90.00
_cell.angle_beta   90.00
_cell.angle_gamma   90.00
#
_symmetry.space_group_name_H-M   'P 1'
#
loop_
_entity.id
_entity.type
_entity.pdbx_description
1 polymer ?
#
loop_
_entity_poly.entity_id
_entity_poly.type
_entity_poly.pdbx_seq_one_letter_code
_entity_poly.pdbx_strand_id
1 'polypeptide(L)'
;MGDRAWQHFPEAREQITDLVCTQMRRAIDADQMPEPVDQFEYALQAVRPLIRDLGLVDLDRDLVRRFCLFCRDLLGYSGPDGNQVSYVLGMYVLDGLDGPPVVRVIRQVDPGLIELVRARFPGMWAEE
;
A
#
# COMPACT_ATOMS: atom_id res chain seq x y z
N MET A 1 7.54 5.05 0.99
CA MET A 1 6.09 4.69 1.04
C MET A 1 5.28 5.59 1.96
N GLY A 2 5.80 5.93 3.15
CA GLY A 2 5.06 6.68 4.17
C GLY A 2 4.38 7.96 3.69
N ASP A 3 5.16 8.86 3.09
CA ASP A 3 4.64 10.14 2.60
C ASP A 3 3.57 9.98 1.51
N ARG A 4 3.70 8.96 0.65
CA ARG A 4 2.76 8.70 -0.44
C ARG A 4 1.42 8.22 0.12
N ALA A 5 1.41 7.27 1.04
CA ALA A 5 0.16 6.80 1.61
C ALA A 5 -0.48 7.86 2.52
N TRP A 6 0.28 8.76 3.14
CA TRP A 6 -0.25 9.94 3.83
C TRP A 6 -1.02 10.89 2.88
N GLN A 7 -0.58 10.99 1.62
CA GLN A 7 -1.24 11.79 0.58
C GLN A 7 -2.49 11.11 0.01
N HIS A 8 -2.41 9.79 -0.22
CA HIS A 8 -3.51 9.02 -0.82
C HIS A 8 -4.56 8.56 0.20
N PHE A 9 -4.20 8.43 1.47
CA PHE A 9 -5.06 7.93 2.53
C PHE A 9 -4.97 8.80 3.78
N PRO A 10 -5.65 9.97 3.82
CA PRO A 10 -5.72 10.81 5.00
C PRO A 10 -6.36 10.12 6.21
N GLU A 11 -7.06 9.01 6.02
CA GLU A 11 -7.60 8.17 7.10
C GLU A 11 -6.49 7.41 7.84
N ALA A 12 -5.36 7.12 7.18
CA ALA A 12 -4.22 6.43 7.80
C ALA A 12 -3.43 7.30 8.78
N ARG A 13 -3.66 8.62 8.81
CA ARG A 13 -2.77 9.59 9.48
C ARG A 13 -2.57 9.32 10.97
N GLU A 14 -3.65 8.99 11.65
CA GLU A 14 -3.62 8.67 13.07
C GLU A 14 -2.83 7.38 13.30
N GLN A 15 -3.09 6.33 12.52
CA GLN A 15 -2.36 5.06 12.59
C GLN A 15 -0.86 5.22 12.29
N ILE A 16 -0.50 6.06 11.33
CA ILE A 16 0.90 6.37 10.99
C ILE A 16 1.56 7.12 12.14
N THR A 17 0.86 8.09 12.73
CA THR A 17 1.36 8.88 13.86
C THR A 17 1.57 7.97 15.07
N ASP A 18 0.62 7.11 15.40
CA ASP A 18 0.72 6.14 16.48
C ASP A 18 1.88 5.16 16.27
N LEU A 19 2.07 4.68 15.04
CA LEU A 19 3.20 3.82 14.69
C LEU A 19 4.55 4.52 14.93
N VAL A 20 4.69 5.75 14.42
CA VAL A 20 5.91 6.55 14.60
C VAL A 20 6.15 6.85 16.08
N CYS A 21 5.12 7.30 16.82
CA CYS A 21 5.22 7.56 18.25
C CYS A 21 5.58 6.30 19.05
N THR A 22 5.05 5.14 18.67
CA THR A 22 5.37 3.86 19.31
C THR A 22 6.82 3.47 19.10
N GLN A 23 7.33 3.57 17.87
CA GLN A 23 8.74 3.26 17.60
C GLN A 23 9.69 4.25 18.28
N MET A 24 9.34 5.55 18.30
CA MET A 24 10.10 6.55 19.06
C MET A 24 10.15 6.22 20.55
N ARG A 25 9.02 5.87 21.16
CA ARG A 25 8.98 5.51 22.59
C ARG A 25 9.81 4.28 22.89
N ARG A 26 9.75 3.24 22.04
CA ARG A 26 10.60 2.05 22.18
C ARG A 26 12.08 2.37 22.12
N ALA A 27 12.50 3.26 21.21
CA ALA A 27 13.89 3.68 21.12
C ALA A 27 14.34 4.44 22.38
N ILE A 28 13.50 5.35 22.89
CA ILE A 28 13.76 6.07 24.15
C ILE A 28 13.89 5.11 25.33
N ASP A 29 12.94 4.17 25.47
CA ASP A 29 12.92 3.20 26.57
C ASP A 29 14.16 2.27 26.53
N ALA A 30 14.72 2.05 25.34
CA ALA A 30 15.92 1.25 25.12
C ALA A 30 17.24 2.05 25.15
N ASP A 31 17.19 3.37 25.36
CA ASP A 31 18.33 4.31 25.24
C ASP A 31 19.04 4.20 23.88
N GLN A 32 18.25 4.11 22.81
CA GLN A 32 18.71 3.98 21.42
C GLN A 32 18.27 5.18 20.59
N MET A 33 19.02 5.43 19.51
CA MET A 33 18.61 6.42 18.52
C MET A 33 17.36 5.92 17.77
N PRO A 34 16.30 6.73 17.63
CA PRO A 34 15.12 6.34 16.88
C PRO A 34 15.45 6.09 15.41
N GLU A 35 15.09 4.92 14.91
CA GLU A 35 15.17 4.61 13.49
C GLU A 35 13.85 4.98 12.78
N PRO A 36 13.90 5.38 11.49
CA PRO A 36 12.70 5.56 10.71
C PRO A 36 11.88 4.26 10.66
N VAL A 37 10.56 4.37 10.75
CA VAL A 37 9.66 3.25 10.49
C VAL A 37 9.92 2.73 9.08
N ASP A 38 10.20 1.43 8.97
CA ASP A 38 10.48 0.83 7.67
C ASP A 38 9.20 0.72 6.80
N GLN A 39 9.41 0.45 5.52
CA GLN A 39 8.32 0.39 4.55
C GLN A 39 7.35 -0.79 4.80
N PHE A 40 7.84 -1.88 5.39
CA PHE A 40 7.02 -3.06 5.68
C PHE A 40 6.09 -2.81 6.86
N GLU A 41 6.61 -2.30 7.98
CA GLU A 41 5.80 -1.93 9.14
C GLU A 41 4.74 -0.91 8.75
N TYR A 42 5.14 0.07 7.92
CA TYR A 42 4.21 1.05 7.38
C TYR A 42 3.09 0.39 6.55
N ALA A 43 3.42 -0.50 5.61
CA ALA A 43 2.43 -1.19 4.79
C ALA A 43 1.46 -2.02 5.66
N LEU A 44 1.98 -2.73 6.66
CA LEU A 44 1.20 -3.60 7.54
C LEU A 44 0.20 -2.82 8.41
N GLN A 45 0.60 -1.68 8.95
CA GLN A 45 -0.19 -0.96 9.96
C GLN A 45 -1.06 0.16 9.37
N ALA A 46 -0.58 0.84 8.33
CA ALA A 46 -1.28 2.01 7.76
C ALA A 46 -2.06 1.68 6.48
N VAL A 47 -1.50 0.86 5.61
CA VAL A 47 -2.09 0.60 4.28
C VAL A 47 -2.98 -0.65 4.30
N ARG A 48 -2.52 -1.74 4.94
CA ARG A 48 -3.23 -3.03 4.95
C ARG A 48 -4.68 -2.94 5.46
N PRO A 49 -5.00 -2.19 6.54
CA PRO A 49 -6.38 -2.07 6.99
C PRO A 49 -7.29 -1.41 5.95
N LEU A 50 -6.78 -0.39 5.24
CA LEU A 50 -7.52 0.36 4.23
C LEU A 50 -7.77 -0.46 2.96
N ILE A 51 -6.83 -1.34 2.59
CA ILE A 51 -7.01 -2.23 1.43
C ILE A 51 -7.91 -3.43 1.74
N ARG A 52 -8.04 -3.84 3.01
CA ARG A 52 -8.88 -4.99 3.39
C ARG A 52 -10.34 -4.79 2.99
N ASP A 53 -10.77 -3.54 2.94
CA ASP A 53 -12.12 -3.19 2.59
C ASP A 53 -12.35 -3.16 1.07
N LEU A 54 -11.28 -3.22 0.25
CA LEU A 54 -11.40 -3.30 -1.20
C LEU A 54 -12.15 -4.59 -1.63
N GLY A 55 -13.06 -4.46 -2.60
CA GLY A 55 -13.93 -5.54 -3.07
C GLY A 55 -15.20 -5.79 -2.25
N LEU A 56 -15.44 -5.05 -1.16
CA LEU A 56 -16.72 -5.11 -0.43
C LEU A 56 -17.86 -4.50 -1.27
N VAL A 57 -19.10 -4.97 -1.05
CA VAL A 57 -20.27 -4.69 -1.89
C VAL A 57 -20.63 -3.19 -1.95
N ASP A 58 -20.37 -2.44 -0.88
CA ASP A 58 -20.63 -0.99 -0.75
C ASP A 58 -19.35 -0.14 -0.75
N LEU A 59 -18.36 -0.55 -1.54
CA LEU A 59 -17.07 0.13 -1.52
C LEU A 59 -17.12 1.55 -2.09
N ASP A 60 -16.47 2.47 -1.37
CA ASP A 60 -16.21 3.83 -1.83
C ASP A 60 -15.31 3.82 -3.09
N ARG A 61 -15.86 4.24 -4.23
CA ARG A 61 -15.12 4.35 -5.49
C ARG A 61 -13.96 5.34 -5.41
N ASP A 62 -14.03 6.32 -4.53
CA ASP A 62 -12.93 7.25 -4.31
C ASP A 62 -11.74 6.55 -3.65
N LEU A 63 -12.01 5.69 -2.65
CA LEU A 63 -10.97 4.87 -2.03
C LEU A 63 -10.26 3.97 -3.06
N VAL A 64 -11.01 3.33 -3.96
CA VAL A 64 -10.44 2.53 -5.06
C VAL A 64 -9.57 3.39 -5.97
N ARG A 65 -10.02 4.60 -6.32
CA ARG A 65 -9.26 5.52 -7.16
C ARG A 65 -7.96 5.94 -6.49
N ARG A 66 -8.01 6.33 -5.21
CA ARG A 66 -6.82 6.68 -4.42
C ARG A 66 -5.86 5.51 -4.29
N PHE A 67 -6.38 4.29 -4.12
CA PHE A 67 -5.58 3.07 -4.15
C PHE A 67 -4.90 2.84 -5.51
N CYS A 68 -5.60 3.03 -6.62
CA CYS A 68 -5.01 2.87 -7.95
C CYS A 68 -3.87 3.88 -8.18
N LEU A 69 -4.10 5.14 -7.79
CA LEU A 69 -3.08 6.20 -7.87
C LEU A 69 -1.87 5.90 -6.98
N PHE A 70 -2.10 5.44 -5.74
CA PHE A 70 -1.05 5.00 -4.84
C PHE A 70 -0.20 3.89 -5.45
N CYS A 71 -0.81 2.87 -6.05
CA CYS A 71 -0.09 1.79 -6.72
C CYS A 71 0.75 2.30 -7.90
N ARG A 72 0.19 3.19 -8.73
CA ARG A 72 0.93 3.80 -9.85
C ARG A 72 2.13 4.61 -9.39
N ASP A 73 1.97 5.43 -8.36
CA ASP A 73 3.06 6.21 -7.79
C ASP A 73 4.20 5.32 -7.30
N LEU A 74 3.88 4.18 -6.68
CA LEU A 74 4.88 3.23 -6.20
C LEU A 74 5.51 2.41 -7.33
N LEU A 75 4.74 2.02 -8.36
CA LEU A 75 5.26 1.35 -9.55
C LEU A 75 6.20 2.24 -10.37
N GLY A 76 5.90 3.54 -10.41
CA GLY A 76 6.71 4.57 -11.07
C GLY A 76 7.87 5.10 -10.21
N TYR A 77 8.02 4.63 -8.97
CA TYR A 77 9.06 5.10 -8.08
C TYR A 77 10.45 4.59 -8.50
N SER A 78 11.37 5.51 -8.75
CA SER A 78 12.73 5.23 -9.22
C SER A 78 13.83 5.71 -8.27
N GLY A 79 13.51 5.88 -6.98
CA GLY A 79 14.49 6.29 -5.97
C GLY A 79 15.45 5.17 -5.55
N PRO A 80 16.40 5.48 -4.64
CA PRO A 80 17.50 4.58 -4.26
C PRO A 80 17.02 3.28 -3.59
N ASP A 81 15.87 3.31 -2.93
CA ASP A 81 15.19 2.19 -2.27
C ASP A 81 14.11 1.53 -3.16
N GLY A 82 14.13 1.79 -4.48
CA GLY A 82 13.09 1.33 -5.42
C GLY A 82 12.87 -0.18 -5.44
N ASN A 83 13.91 -0.98 -5.21
CA ASN A 83 13.78 -2.44 -5.09
C ASN A 83 12.99 -2.83 -3.84
N GLN A 84 13.25 -2.20 -2.70
CA GLN A 84 12.54 -2.45 -1.45
C GLN A 84 11.08 -1.98 -1.57
N VAL A 85 10.85 -0.82 -2.18
CA VAL A 85 9.50 -0.30 -2.47
C VAL A 85 8.72 -1.28 -3.34
N SER A 86 9.34 -1.78 -4.41
CA SER A 86 8.72 -2.75 -5.29
C SER A 86 8.41 -4.06 -4.59
N TYR A 87 9.30 -4.53 -3.72
CA TYR A 87 9.10 -5.75 -2.95
C TYR A 87 7.92 -5.61 -1.99
N VAL A 88 7.88 -4.52 -1.22
CA VAL A 88 6.80 -4.26 -0.26
C VAL A 88 5.46 -4.07 -0.96
N LEU A 89 5.45 -3.39 -2.11
CA LEU A 89 4.24 -3.24 -2.92
C LEU A 89 3.70 -4.61 -3.32
N GLY A 90 4.53 -5.47 -3.92
CA GLY A 90 4.11 -6.80 -4.35
C GLY A 90 3.62 -7.67 -3.19
N MET A 91 4.42 -7.76 -2.12
CA MET A 91 4.19 -8.72 -1.04
C MET A 91 3.15 -8.28 -0.01
N TYR A 92 2.98 -6.98 0.24
CA TYR A 92 2.17 -6.51 1.38
C TYR A 92 1.02 -5.59 1.00
N VAL A 93 1.01 -5.09 -0.24
CA VAL A 93 -0.06 -4.21 -0.73
C VAL A 93 -0.90 -4.90 -1.79
N LEU A 94 -0.28 -5.57 -2.77
CA LEU A 94 -0.99 -6.23 -3.87
C LEU A 94 -1.39 -7.68 -3.54
N ASP A 95 -0.64 -8.33 -2.65
CA ASP A 95 -0.90 -9.69 -2.22
C ASP A 95 -2.30 -9.84 -1.59
N GLY A 96 -3.05 -10.84 -2.05
CA GLY A 96 -4.43 -11.10 -1.64
C GLY A 96 -5.50 -10.17 -2.24
N LEU A 97 -5.13 -9.26 -3.15
CA LEU A 97 -6.08 -8.41 -3.91
C LEU A 97 -6.39 -8.95 -5.32
N ASP A 98 -5.99 -10.19 -5.60
CA ASP A 98 -6.22 -10.93 -6.84
C ASP A 98 -7.62 -11.53 -6.95
N GLY A 99 -8.44 -11.42 -5.90
CA GLY A 99 -9.83 -11.88 -5.92
C GLY A 99 -10.66 -11.26 -7.06
N PRO A 100 -11.49 -12.05 -7.79
CA PRO A 100 -12.27 -11.55 -8.91
C PRO A 100 -13.13 -10.30 -8.64
N PRO A 101 -13.74 -10.11 -7.45
CA PRO A 101 -14.48 -8.89 -7.13
C PRO A 101 -13.57 -7.65 -7.07
N VAL A 102 -12.40 -7.77 -6.45
CA VAL A 102 -11.42 -6.69 -6.29
C VAL A 102 -10.86 -6.29 -7.65
N VAL A 103 -10.39 -7.27 -8.44
CA VAL A 103 -9.84 -7.06 -9.78
C VAL A 103 -10.88 -6.42 -10.70
N ARG A 104 -12.15 -6.83 -10.63
CA ARG A 104 -13.24 -6.23 -11.41
C ARG A 104 -13.43 -4.75 -11.08
N VAL A 105 -13.43 -4.40 -9.79
CA VAL A 105 -13.60 -3.02 -9.33
C VAL A 105 -12.40 -2.17 -9.73
N ILE A 106 -11.17 -2.67 -9.54
CA ILE A 106 -9.95 -1.98 -9.99
C ILE A 106 -9.99 -1.77 -11.50
N ARG A 107 -10.38 -2.78 -12.30
CA ARG A 107 -10.45 -2.65 -13.76
C ARG A 107 -11.45 -1.59 -14.22
N GLN A 108 -12.56 -1.42 -13.51
CA GLN A 108 -13.54 -0.37 -13.82
C GLN A 108 -12.99 1.04 -13.57
N VAL A 109 -12.09 1.20 -12.60
CA VAL A 109 -11.51 2.49 -12.22
C VAL A 109 -10.22 2.79 -12.98
N ASP A 110 -9.34 1.80 -13.12
CA ASP A 110 -8.04 1.91 -13.75
C ASP A 110 -7.64 0.58 -14.42
N PRO A 111 -8.12 0.32 -15.65
CA PRO A 111 -7.76 -0.89 -16.38
C PRO A 111 -6.27 -0.96 -16.72
N GLY A 112 -5.61 0.19 -16.89
CA GLY A 112 -4.18 0.24 -17.20
C GLY A 112 -3.29 -0.20 -16.03
N LEU A 113 -3.76 -0.06 -14.78
CA LEU A 113 -3.04 -0.55 -13.61
C LEU A 113 -2.95 -2.09 -13.60
N ILE A 114 -3.99 -2.79 -14.05
CA ILE A 114 -3.97 -4.27 -14.14
C ILE A 114 -2.82 -4.74 -15.03
N GLU A 115 -2.66 -4.12 -16.20
CA GLU A 115 -1.60 -4.47 -17.15
C GLU A 115 -0.20 -4.15 -16.60
N LEU A 116 -0.06 -3.01 -15.90
CA LEU A 116 1.21 -2.66 -15.25
C LEU A 116 1.60 -3.65 -14.15
N VAL A 117 0.64 -4.07 -13.32
CA VAL A 117 0.89 -5.05 -12.26
C VAL A 117 1.28 -6.39 -12.85
N ARG A 118 0.56 -6.88 -13.88
CA ARG A 118 0.88 -8.15 -14.55
C ARG A 118 2.27 -8.14 -15.20
N ALA A 119 2.65 -7.03 -15.84
CA ALA A 119 3.96 -6.89 -16.46
C ALA A 119 5.10 -6.87 -15.42
N ARG A 120 4.86 -6.26 -14.24
CA ARG A 120 5.87 -6.11 -13.19
C ARG A 120 5.95 -7.30 -12.25
N PHE A 121 4.83 -7.97 -12.01
CA PHE A 121 4.67 -9.08 -11.09
C PHE A 121 3.92 -10.24 -11.78
N PRO A 122 4.63 -11.06 -12.59
CA PRO A 122 4.00 -12.16 -13.31
C PRO A 122 3.26 -13.11 -12.36
N GLY A 123 2.01 -13.44 -12.69
CA GLY A 123 1.14 -14.31 -11.90
C GLY A 123 0.18 -13.59 -10.95
N MET A 124 0.39 -12.30 -10.64
CA MET A 124 -0.58 -11.52 -9.87
C MET A 124 -1.73 -11.02 -10.75
N TRP A 125 -2.95 -11.03 -10.19
CA TRP A 125 -4.17 -10.51 -10.83
C TRP A 125 -4.43 -11.15 -12.21
N ALA A 126 -3.95 -12.37 -12.43
CA ALA A 126 -4.34 -13.18 -13.56
C ALA A 126 -5.83 -13.52 -13.42
N GLU A 127 -6.57 -13.41 -14.53
CA GLU A 127 -7.92 -13.98 -14.54
C GLU A 127 -7.78 -15.48 -14.76
N GLU A 128 -8.36 -16.27 -13.85
CA GLU A 128 -8.70 -17.67 -14.15
C GLU A 128 -9.77 -17.75 -15.25
#